data_AF-A0A8H5VW96-F1
#
_entry.id   AF-A0A8H5VW96-F1
#
_cell.length_a   1.000
_cell.length_b   1.000
_cell.length_c   1.000
_cell.angle_alpha   90.00
_cell.angle_beta   90.00
_cell.angle_gamma   90.00
#
_symmetry.space_group_name_H-M   'P 1'
#
loop_
_entity.id
_entity.type
_entity.pdbx_description
1 polymer ?
#
loop_
_entity_poly.entity_id
_entity_poly.type
_entity_poly.pdbx_seq_one_letter_code
_entity_poly.pdbx_strand_id
1 'polypeptide(L)'
;MTSCPRFSRKVAECESIIAYEFNSNSLCAQALNTAADSMSVCVLDGSMKKMPKNDRLAVHGDPAVAAYLCSLWVKGGHPKHCWNTLRRDLISNDNLTRVGRENGLHKCINMNG
;
A
#
# COMPACT_ATOMS: atom_id res chain seq x y z
N MET A 1 -18.35 22.04 -1.82
CA MET A 1 -17.95 20.89 -0.98
C MET A 1 -18.19 19.62 -1.76
N THR A 2 -17.18 19.11 -2.46
CA THR A 2 -17.24 17.78 -3.09
C THR A 2 -15.92 17.10 -2.77
N SER A 3 -15.80 16.49 -1.59
CA SER A 3 -14.77 15.46 -1.38
C SER A 3 -14.98 14.43 -2.48
N CYS A 4 -13.93 13.96 -3.16
CA CYS A 4 -14.11 12.92 -4.16
C CYS A 4 -14.54 11.64 -3.42
N PRO A 5 -15.83 11.24 -3.42
CA PRO A 5 -16.36 10.25 -2.47
C PRO A 5 -15.70 8.88 -2.63
N ARG A 6 -15.16 8.63 -3.83
CA ARG A 6 -14.48 7.39 -4.20
C ARG A 6 -13.21 7.15 -3.40
N PHE A 7 -12.35 8.16 -3.23
CA PHE A 7 -11.09 7.98 -2.49
C PHE A 7 -11.33 7.86 -1.00
N SER A 8 -12.19 8.70 -0.41
CA SER A 8 -12.48 8.65 1.03
C SER A 8 -13.02 7.28 1.45
N ARG A 9 -13.93 6.69 0.66
CA ARG A 9 -14.44 5.35 0.94
C ARG A 9 -13.37 4.26 0.79
N LYS A 10 -12.58 4.31 -0.29
CA LYS A 10 -11.49 3.34 -0.54
C LYS A 10 -10.41 3.40 0.54
N VAL A 11 -10.09 4.59 1.03
CA VAL A 11 -9.16 4.81 2.15
C VAL A 11 -9.72 4.16 3.42
N ALA A 12 -10.96 4.47 3.81
CA ALA A 12 -11.58 3.89 5.00
C ALA A 12 -11.67 2.36 4.94
N GLU A 13 -12.03 1.80 3.78
CA GLU A 13 -12.04 0.35 3.56
C GLU A 13 -10.63 -0.26 3.69
N CYS A 14 -9.62 0.39 3.13
CA CYS A 14 -8.22 -0.04 3.25
C CYS A 14 -7.75 -0.04 4.71
N GLU A 15 -7.95 1.07 5.43
CA GLU A 15 -7.55 1.23 6.83
C GLU A 15 -8.20 0.18 7.74
N SER A 16 -9.47 -0.15 7.48
CA SER A 16 -10.16 -1.24 8.17
C SER A 16 -9.56 -2.61 7.86
N ILE A 17 -9.10 -2.87 6.63
CA ILE A 17 -8.49 -4.15 6.24
C ILE A 17 -7.11 -4.31 6.88
N ILE A 18 -6.29 -3.26 6.86
CA ILE A 18 -4.92 -3.31 7.41
C ILE A 18 -4.86 -3.01 8.91
N ALA A 19 -6.00 -2.69 9.54
CA ALA A 19 -6.11 -2.28 10.93
C ALA A 19 -5.13 -1.15 11.31
N TYR A 20 -5.00 -0.16 10.41
CA TYR A 20 -4.09 0.97 10.57
C TYR A 20 -4.71 2.23 9.98
N GLU A 21 -4.80 3.28 10.80
CA GLU A 21 -5.28 4.60 10.40
C GLU A 21 -4.09 5.48 9.99
N PHE A 22 -4.14 6.09 8.82
CA PHE A 22 -3.11 6.98 8.36
C PHE A 22 -3.29 8.38 8.97
N ASN A 23 -2.18 8.95 9.44
CA ASN A 23 -2.13 10.37 9.83
C ASN A 23 -2.46 11.32 8.66
N SER A 24 -2.38 10.84 7.42
CA SER A 24 -2.79 11.58 6.23
C SER A 24 -3.49 10.66 5.25
N ASN A 25 -4.79 10.90 5.05
CA ASN A 25 -5.59 10.20 4.04
C ASN A 25 -5.01 10.33 2.63
N SER A 26 -4.26 11.41 2.37
CA SER A 26 -3.59 11.58 1.08
C SER A 26 -2.49 10.55 0.82
N LEU A 27 -1.81 10.05 1.85
CA LEU A 27 -0.81 8.98 1.71
C LEU A 27 -1.48 7.64 1.38
N CYS A 28 -2.55 7.29 2.09
CA CYS A 28 -3.32 6.08 1.79
C CYS A 28 -3.93 6.14 0.38
N ALA A 29 -4.53 7.28 0.03
CA ALA A 29 -5.09 7.51 -1.30
C ALA A 29 -4.03 7.39 -2.41
N GLN A 30 -2.82 7.93 -2.18
CA GLN A 30 -1.70 7.79 -3.11
C GLN A 30 -1.28 6.33 -3.26
N ALA A 31 -1.16 5.59 -2.15
CA ALA A 31 -0.78 4.18 -2.17
C ALA A 31 -1.78 3.31 -2.94
N LEU A 32 -3.07 3.66 -2.88
CA LEU A 32 -4.15 2.98 -3.58
C LEU A 32 -4.30 3.41 -5.05
N ASN A 33 -3.63 4.47 -5.50
CA ASN A 33 -3.81 5.01 -6.84
C ASN A 33 -2.92 4.33 -7.88
N THR A 34 -3.53 3.58 -8.79
CA THR A 34 -2.85 2.98 -9.95
C THR A 34 -3.23 3.65 -11.27
N ALA A 35 -4.10 4.67 -11.23
CA ALA A 35 -4.51 5.43 -12.40
C ALA A 35 -3.34 6.22 -13.01
N ALA A 36 -3.42 6.51 -14.31
CA ALA A 36 -2.41 7.31 -15.00
C ALA A 36 -2.35 8.75 -14.44
N ASP A 37 -1.13 9.27 -14.27
CA ASP A 37 -0.83 10.55 -13.62
C ASP A 37 -1.57 11.77 -14.21
N SER A 38 -2.10 11.68 -15.43
CA SER A 38 -2.83 12.78 -16.07
C SER A 38 -4.29 12.92 -15.62
N MET A 39 -4.87 11.93 -14.94
CA MET A 39 -6.33 11.86 -14.74
C MET A 39 -6.81 11.82 -13.28
N SER A 40 -5.98 11.48 -12.29
CA SER A 40 -6.43 11.32 -10.90
C SER A 40 -6.31 12.63 -10.09
N VAL A 41 -7.39 13.40 -10.06
CA VAL A 41 -7.54 14.54 -9.14
C VAL A 41 -8.55 14.17 -8.05
N CYS A 42 -8.18 14.36 -6.79
CA CYS A 42 -9.09 14.11 -5.67
C CYS A 42 -9.16 15.32 -4.75
N VAL A 43 -10.34 15.58 -4.20
CA VAL A 43 -10.49 16.52 -3.09
C VAL A 43 -10.33 15.73 -1.79
N LEU A 44 -9.23 15.96 -1.08
CA LEU A 44 -8.93 15.39 0.23
C LEU A 44 -8.64 16.54 1.20
N ASP A 45 -9.17 16.43 2.41
CA ASP A 45 -8.98 17.42 3.49
C ASP A 45 -9.35 18.85 3.06
N GLY A 46 -10.41 18.99 2.25
CA GLY A 46 -10.91 20.27 1.74
C GLY A 46 -10.10 20.89 0.59
N SER A 47 -9.03 20.24 0.13
CA SER A 47 -8.16 20.73 -0.94
C SER A 47 -8.14 19.81 -2.15
N MET A 48 -8.17 20.39 -3.35
CA MET A 48 -7.99 19.63 -4.59
C MET A 48 -6.51 19.28 -4.75
N LYS A 49 -6.19 17.99 -4.77
CA LYS A 49 -4.83 17.47 -4.94
C LYS A 49 -4.76 16.58 -6.16
N LYS A 50 -3.70 16.76 -6.95
CA LYS A 50 -3.31 15.77 -7.96
C LYS A 50 -2.75 14.56 -7.24
N MET A 51 -3.33 13.39 -7.48
CA MET A 51 -2.88 12.14 -6.87
C MET A 51 -1.95 11.44 -7.85
N PRO A 52 -0.65 11.29 -7.55
CA PRO A 52 0.27 10.56 -8.41
C PRO A 52 0.01 9.04 -8.31
N LYS A 53 0.48 8.30 -9.30
CA LYS A 53 0.52 6.83 -9.25
C LYS A 53 1.41 6.34 -8.10
N ASN A 54 1.07 5.18 -7.55
CA ASN A 54 1.75 4.60 -6.39
C ASN A 54 3.16 4.07 -6.65
N ASP A 55 3.68 4.12 -7.89
CA ASP A 55 4.97 3.52 -8.28
C ASP A 55 6.13 3.91 -7.35
N ARG A 56 6.23 5.19 -6.97
CA ARG A 56 7.28 5.67 -6.05
C ARG A 56 7.16 5.06 -4.66
N LEU A 57 5.93 4.90 -4.16
CA LEU A 57 5.67 4.27 -2.86
C LEU A 57 5.93 2.77 -2.90
N ALA A 58 5.60 2.10 -4.01
CA ALA A 58 5.90 0.68 -4.21
C ALA A 58 7.42 0.44 -4.19
N VAL A 59 8.19 1.22 -4.96
CA VAL A 59 9.66 1.14 -4.99
C VAL A 59 10.28 1.41 -3.62
N HIS A 60 9.71 2.34 -2.83
CA HIS A 60 10.17 2.59 -1.47
C HIS A 60 9.75 1.49 -0.48
N GLY A 61 8.59 0.87 -0.67
CA GLY A 61 8.03 -0.17 0.20
C GLY A 61 8.83 -1.46 0.17
N ASP A 62 9.33 -1.88 -1.00
CA ASP A 62 10.11 -3.11 -1.18
C ASP A 62 11.35 -3.19 -0.26
N PRO A 63 12.27 -2.20 -0.23
CA PRO A 63 13.39 -2.22 0.70
C PRO A 63 12.95 -2.02 2.15
N ALA A 64 11.88 -1.27 2.42
CA ALA A 64 11.40 -1.03 3.78
C ALA A 64 10.90 -2.31 4.45
N VAL A 65 10.07 -3.11 3.76
CA VAL A 65 9.60 -4.40 4.29
C VAL A 65 10.75 -5.40 4.43
N ALA A 66 11.67 -5.43 3.46
CA ALA A 66 12.84 -6.31 3.52
C ALA A 66 13.74 -5.97 4.71
N ALA A 67 14.01 -4.68 4.98
CA ALA A 67 14.80 -4.24 6.12
C ALA A 67 14.13 -4.62 7.46
N TYR A 68 12.81 -4.43 7.57
CA TYR A 68 12.06 -4.82 8.76
C TYR A 68 12.14 -6.34 9.02
N LEU A 69 11.87 -7.16 8.00
CA LEU A 69 11.97 -8.63 8.13
C LEU A 69 13.39 -9.09 8.42
N CYS A 70 14.41 -8.45 7.82
CA CYS A 70 15.80 -8.73 8.12
C CYS A 70 16.12 -8.43 9.60
N SER A 71 15.59 -7.34 10.14
CA SER A 71 15.77 -7.01 11.57
C SER A 71 15.15 -8.07 12.49
N LEU A 72 13.99 -8.63 12.14
CA LEU A 72 13.37 -9.72 12.88
C LEU A 72 14.18 -11.03 12.78
N TRP A 73 14.67 -11.34 11.57
CA TRP A 73 15.54 -12.50 11.34
C TRP A 73 16.83 -12.43 12.18
N VAL A 74 17.49 -11.26 12.24
CA VAL A 74 18.68 -11.03 13.08
C VAL A 74 18.34 -11.17 14.56
N LYS A 75 17.27 -10.52 15.03
CA LYS A 75 16.85 -10.59 16.44
C LYS A 75 16.51 -12.02 16.89
N GLY A 76 15.97 -12.83 15.99
CA GLY A 76 15.66 -14.24 16.25
C GLY A 76 16.86 -15.19 16.20
N GLY A 77 18.05 -14.71 15.80
CA GLY A 77 19.26 -15.56 15.71
C GLY A 77 19.16 -16.67 14.66
N HIS A 78 18.34 -16.48 13.63
CA HIS A 78 18.09 -17.53 12.64
C HIS A 78 19.25 -17.66 11.64
N PRO A 79 19.47 -18.87 11.08
CA PRO A 79 20.52 -19.09 10.09
C PRO A 79 20.19 -18.42 8.74
N LYS A 80 21.23 -18.19 7.93
CA LYS A 80 21.13 -17.49 6.62
C LYS A 80 20.12 -18.11 5.66
N HIS A 81 19.98 -19.44 5.63
CA HIS A 81 19.03 -20.09 4.72
C HIS A 81 17.57 -19.72 5.05
N CYS A 82 17.25 -19.47 6.32
CA CYS A 82 15.93 -18.98 6.72
C CYS A 82 15.62 -17.60 6.13
N TRP A 83 16.62 -16.70 6.01
CA TRP A 83 16.41 -15.39 5.39
C TRP A 83 15.97 -15.52 3.92
N ASN A 84 16.64 -16.37 3.14
CA ASN A 84 16.29 -16.57 1.73
C ASN A 84 14.86 -17.11 1.59
N THR A 85 14.49 -18.07 2.44
CA THR A 85 13.13 -18.64 2.49
C THR A 85 12.10 -17.59 2.91
N LEU A 86 12.32 -16.88 4.02
CA LEU A 86 11.42 -15.82 4.50
C LEU A 86 11.20 -14.74 3.44
N ARG A 87 12.27 -14.27 2.81
CA ARG A 87 12.20 -13.25 1.77
C ARG A 87 11.37 -13.75 0.58
N ARG A 88 11.64 -14.96 0.09
CA ARG A 88 10.91 -15.53 -1.05
C ARG A 88 9.44 -15.78 -0.71
N ASP A 89 9.16 -16.31 0.47
CA ASP A 89 7.83 -16.81 0.80
C ASP A 89 6.89 -15.69 1.29
N LEU A 90 7.42 -14.67 1.98
CA LEU A 90 6.62 -13.59 2.55
C LEU A 90 6.50 -12.36 1.64
N ILE A 91 7.59 -11.96 0.97
CA ILE A 91 7.60 -10.70 0.19
C ILE A 91 7.77 -10.91 -1.31
N SER A 92 7.51 -12.12 -1.82
CA SER A 92 7.35 -12.31 -3.27
C SER A 92 6.09 -11.62 -3.76
N ASN A 93 6.13 -11.14 -5.02
CA ASN A 93 4.98 -10.56 -5.69
C ASN A 93 3.77 -11.50 -5.68
N ASP A 94 4.00 -12.81 -5.84
CA ASP A 94 2.93 -13.81 -5.83
C ASP A 94 2.24 -13.89 -4.46
N ASN A 95 3.03 -13.96 -3.36
CA ASN A 95 2.46 -13.96 -2.02
C ASN A 95 1.74 -12.64 -1.70
N LEU A 96 2.37 -11.49 -1.99
CA LEU A 96 1.76 -10.18 -1.74
C LEU A 96 0.47 -9.99 -2.54
N THR A 97 0.43 -10.46 -3.79
CA THR A 97 -0.77 -10.44 -4.63
C THR A 97 -1.87 -11.32 -4.05
N ARG A 98 -1.53 -12.55 -3.64
CA ARG A 98 -2.48 -13.48 -3.00
C ARG A 98 -3.06 -12.87 -1.73
N VAL A 99 -2.20 -12.43 -0.80
CA VAL A 99 -2.61 -11.82 0.48
C VAL A 99 -3.49 -10.59 0.24
N GLY A 100 -3.12 -9.72 -0.71
CA GLY A 100 -3.93 -8.54 -1.06
C GLY A 100 -5.30 -8.90 -1.68
N ARG A 101 -5.42 -10.04 -2.37
CA ARG A 101 -6.70 -10.52 -2.90
C ARG A 101 -7.58 -11.12 -1.80
N GLU A 102 -7.03 -12.01 -1.00
CA GLU A 102 -7.72 -12.71 0.10
C GLU A 102 -8.29 -11.73 1.13
N ASN A 103 -7.55 -10.66 1.45
CA ASN A 103 -7.99 -9.63 2.40
C ASN A 103 -8.84 -8.52 1.75
N GLY A 104 -9.08 -8.57 0.44
CA GLY A 104 -9.93 -7.60 -0.25
C GLY A 104 -9.26 -6.26 -0.63
N LEU A 105 -7.96 -6.06 -0.36
CA LEU A 105 -7.23 -4.83 -0.71
C LEU A 105 -7.30 -4.46 -2.19
N HIS A 106 -7.37 -5.47 -3.08
CA HIS A 106 -7.55 -5.24 -4.51
C HIS A 106 -8.82 -4.43 -4.87
N LYS A 107 -9.86 -4.45 -4.03
CA LYS A 107 -11.10 -3.67 -4.22
C LYS A 107 -10.91 -2.19 -3.87
N CYS A 108 -9.96 -1.88 -3.00
CA CYS A 108 -9.61 -0.52 -2.59
C CYS A 108 -8.81 0.22 -3.67
N ILE A 109 -8.16 -0.50 -4.60
CA ILE A 109 -7.32 0.10 -5.65
C ILE A 109 -8.13 1.05 -6.55
N ASN A 110 -7.63 2.25 -6.76
CA ASN A 110 -8.18 3.20 -7.72
C ASN A 110 -7.51 3.04 -9.08
N MET A 111 -8.22 2.41 -10.01
CA MET A 111 -7.78 2.20 -11.40
C MET A 111 -8.27 3.30 -12.36
N ASN A 112 -9.27 4.08 -11.96
CA ASN A 112 -9.90 5.10 -12.79
C ASN A 112 -9.55 6.49 -12.24
N GLY A 113 -9.05 7.38 -13.09
CA GLY A 113 -8.92 8.81 -12.76
C GLY A 113 -10.29 9.45 -12.57
#